data_AF-A0A437SDC5-F1
#
_entry.id   AF-A0A437SDC5-F1
#
_cell.length_a   1.000
_cell.length_b   1.000
_cell.length_c   1.000
_cell.angle_alpha   90.00
_cell.angle_beta   90.00
_cell.angle_gamma   90.00
#
_symmetry.space_group_name_H-M   'P 1'
#
loop_
_entity.id
_entity.type
_entity.pdbx_description
1 polymer ?
#
loop_
_entity_poly.entity_id
_entity_poly.type
_entity_poly.pdbx_seq_one_letter_code
_entity_poly.pdbx_strand_id
1 'polypeptide(L)'
;MCEVHTEKRYFNKAACLVCGHTDKVYHPSKEEYKEVTVCPKCNGAFVDMWKLGKYEKHINQHKECEHKYQVLDSETISSYADVGRTSQEVSAIFYCEKCLDIRCQKRGVEKWG
;
A
#
# COMPACT_ATOMS: atom_id res chain seq x y z
N MET A 1 34.03 -0.35 14.17
CA MET A 1 33.07 -1.01 15.08
C MET A 1 31.77 -1.14 14.32
N CYS A 2 31.32 -2.36 14.01
CA CYS A 2 30.04 -2.56 13.34
C CYS A 2 28.95 -2.48 14.40
N GLU A 3 28.25 -1.36 14.47
CA GLU A 3 27.07 -1.21 15.31
C GLU A 3 25.98 -2.10 14.73
N VAL A 4 25.78 -3.27 15.33
CA VAL A 4 24.64 -4.14 15.04
C VAL A 4 23.43 -3.42 15.61
N HIS A 5 22.83 -2.51 14.83
CA HIS A 5 21.50 -2.01 15.09
C HIS A 5 20.56 -3.22 15.08
N THR A 6 20.22 -3.74 16.25
CA THR A 6 19.07 -4.62 16.42
C THR A 6 17.83 -3.77 16.17
N GLU A 7 17.49 -3.61 14.88
CA GLU A 7 16.25 -2.98 14.44
C GLU A 7 15.09 -3.74 15.09
N LYS A 8 14.42 -3.11 16.05
CA LYS A 8 13.18 -3.65 16.62
C LYS A 8 12.15 -3.64 15.49
N ARG A 9 11.98 -4.76 14.81
CA ARG A 9 10.97 -4.91 13.76
C ARG A 9 9.61 -5.02 14.42
N TYR A 10 8.85 -3.93 14.39
CA TYR A 10 7.46 -3.93 14.82
C TYR A 10 6.62 -4.64 13.75
N PHE A 11 5.60 -5.38 14.17
CA PHE A 11 4.69 -6.01 13.24
C PHE A 11 3.27 -6.00 13.77
N ASN A 12 2.33 -5.99 12.84
CA ASN A 12 0.94 -6.32 13.07
C ASN A 12 0.54 -7.54 12.22
N LYS A 13 -0.49 -8.26 12.66
CA LYS A 13 -1.12 -9.29 11.81
C LYS A 13 -2.18 -8.61 10.96
N ALA A 14 -2.12 -8.84 9.66
CA ALA A 14 -3.09 -8.31 8.71
C ALA A 14 -3.79 -9.46 7.97
N ALA A 15 -5.04 -9.23 7.59
CA ALA A 15 -5.86 -10.14 6.80
C ALA A 15 -6.35 -9.44 5.54
N CYS A 16 -6.36 -10.17 4.43
CA CYS A 16 -6.84 -9.67 3.16
C CYS A 16 -8.35 -9.84 3.10
N LEU A 17 -9.06 -8.76 2.84
CA LEU A 17 -10.52 -8.79 2.73
C LEU A 17 -11.02 -9.35 1.40
N VAL A 18 -10.14 -9.47 0.40
CA VAL A 18 -10.48 -10.02 -0.92
C VAL A 18 -10.24 -11.53 -0.98
N CYS A 19 -9.04 -11.99 -0.58
CA CYS A 19 -8.67 -13.41 -0.69
C CYS A 19 -8.55 -14.18 0.64
N GLY A 20 -8.79 -13.52 1.78
CA GLY A 20 -8.71 -14.15 3.11
C GLY A 20 -7.29 -14.47 3.59
N HIS A 21 -6.25 -14.21 2.78
CA HIS A 21 -4.86 -14.43 3.19
C HIS A 21 -4.53 -13.62 4.45
N THR A 22 -3.84 -14.23 5.40
CA THR A 22 -3.38 -13.58 6.63
C THR A 22 -1.86 -13.70 6.74
N ASP A 23 -1.18 -12.62 7.12
CA ASP A 23 0.27 -12.60 7.32
C ASP A 23 0.70 -11.48 8.28
N LYS A 24 1.98 -11.43 8.64
CA LYS A 24 2.59 -10.34 9.40
C LYS A 24 3.08 -9.24 8.47
N VAL A 25 2.66 -8.01 8.75
CA VAL A 25 3.20 -6.81 8.10
C VAL A 25 4.23 -6.21 9.04
N TYR A 26 5.47 -6.14 8.56
CA TYR A 26 6.59 -5.57 9.32
C TYR A 26 6.75 -4.09 8.97
N HIS A 27 7.07 -3.28 9.97
CA HIS A 27 7.34 -1.86 9.79
C HIS A 27 8.50 -1.42 10.71
N PRO A 28 9.30 -0.40 10.30
CA PRO A 28 10.51 -0.03 11.01
C PRO A 28 10.24 0.61 12.38
N SER A 29 9.11 1.31 12.51
CA SER A 29 8.72 2.04 13.72
C SER A 29 7.21 2.01 13.93
N LYS A 30 6.73 2.28 15.16
CA LYS A 30 5.28 2.39 15.42
C LYS A 30 4.62 3.56 14.68
N GLU A 31 5.37 4.59 14.36
CA GLU A 31 4.89 5.79 13.65
C GLU A 31 4.62 5.50 12.17
N GLU A 32 5.36 4.57 11.58
CA GLU A 32 5.16 4.08 10.21
C GLU A 32 4.10 2.99 10.09
N TYR A 33 3.39 2.70 11.18
CA TYR A 33 2.27 1.77 11.16
C TYR A 33 1.18 2.23 10.19
N LYS A 34 0.82 1.37 9.23
CA LYS A 34 -0.31 1.56 8.34
C LYS A 34 -1.40 0.54 8.67
N GLU A 35 -2.60 1.03 9.00
CA GLU A 35 -3.77 0.19 9.32
C GLU A 35 -4.22 -0.66 8.13
N VAL A 36 -4.05 -0.12 6.91
CA VAL A 36 -4.33 -0.80 5.65
C VAL A 36 -3.07 -0.76 4.78
N THR A 37 -2.74 -1.90 4.20
CA THR A 37 -1.65 -2.10 3.26
C THR A 37 -2.15 -2.92 2.06
N VAL A 38 -1.25 -3.24 1.13
CA VAL A 38 -1.59 -4.01 -0.06
C VAL A 38 -1.33 -5.49 0.18
N CYS A 39 -2.30 -6.33 -0.18
CA CYS A 39 -2.13 -7.77 -0.06
C CYS A 39 -1.08 -8.26 -1.07
N PRO A 40 -0.04 -9.00 -0.63
CA PRO A 40 0.99 -9.49 -1.52
C PRO A 40 0.50 -10.56 -2.51
N LYS A 41 -0.67 -11.18 -2.26
CA LYS A 41 -1.23 -12.23 -3.11
C LYS A 41 -2.15 -11.75 -4.21
N CYS A 42 -2.95 -10.72 -3.94
CA CYS A 42 -4.03 -10.31 -4.85
C CYS A 42 -4.18 -8.79 -4.97
N ASN A 43 -3.25 -8.01 -4.42
CA ASN A 43 -3.28 -6.54 -4.40
C ASN A 43 -4.53 -5.90 -3.77
N GLY A 44 -5.36 -6.69 -3.08
CA GLY A 44 -6.53 -6.20 -2.35
C GLY A 44 -6.17 -5.56 -1.01
N ALA A 45 -7.15 -4.97 -0.33
CA ALA A 45 -6.97 -4.41 1.00
C ALA A 45 -6.47 -5.46 2.01
N PHE A 46 -5.32 -5.18 2.60
CA PHE A 46 -4.67 -5.98 3.63
C PHE A 46 -4.70 -5.20 4.94
N VAL A 47 -5.65 -5.59 5.79
CA VAL A 47 -6.11 -4.78 6.93
C VAL A 47 -5.65 -5.42 8.22
N ASP A 48 -5.18 -4.61 9.16
CA ASP A 48 -4.85 -5.06 10.51
C ASP A 48 -6.02 -5.79 11.18
N MET A 49 -5.75 -7.00 11.68
CA MET A 49 -6.75 -7.84 12.36
C MET A 49 -7.38 -7.16 13.59
N TRP A 50 -6.64 -6.32 14.31
CA TRP A 50 -7.14 -5.55 15.46
C TRP A 50 -8.07 -4.41 15.07
N LYS A 51 -8.08 -4.05 13.79
CA LYS A 51 -8.87 -2.95 13.23
C LYS A 51 -10.00 -3.43 12.32
N LEU A 52 -10.09 -4.73 12.04
CA LEU A 52 -11.14 -5.34 11.22
C LEU A 52 -12.56 -4.94 11.66
N GLY A 53 -12.81 -4.80 12.97
CA GLY A 53 -14.12 -4.38 13.47
C GLY A 53 -14.57 -2.99 12.96
N LYS A 54 -13.64 -2.09 12.60
CA LYS A 54 -13.97 -0.82 11.95
C LYS A 54 -14.54 -1.03 10.55
N TYR A 55 -14.06 -2.07 9.87
CA TYR A 55 -14.31 -2.35 8.46
C TYR A 55 -15.43 -3.36 8.22
N GLU A 56 -15.89 -4.07 9.27
CA GLU A 56 -16.98 -5.05 9.20
C GLU A 56 -18.28 -4.46 8.58
N LYS A 57 -18.56 -3.19 8.87
CA LYS A 57 -19.71 -2.47 8.30
C LYS A 57 -19.60 -2.22 6.80
N HIS A 58 -18.38 -2.08 6.30
CA HIS A 58 -18.09 -1.78 4.89
C HIS A 58 -18.11 -3.04 4.03
N ILE A 59 -17.70 -4.19 4.58
CA ILE A 59 -17.70 -5.50 3.90
C ILE A 59 -19.14 -5.93 3.52
N ASN A 60 -20.13 -5.58 4.33
CA ASN A 60 -21.52 -6.00 4.15
C ASN A 60 -22.38 -4.99 3.36
N GLN A 61 -21.84 -3.84 2.98
CA GLN A 61 -22.57 -2.81 2.24
C GLN A 61 -21.97 -2.61 0.84
N HIS A 62 -22.29 -3.54 -0.07
CA HIS A 62 -22.17 -3.30 -1.51
C HIS A 62 -23.24 -2.27 -1.95
N LYS A 63 -23.07 -1.01 -1.56
CA LYS A 63 -23.73 0.12 -2.22
C LYS A 63 -22.75 0.74 -3.19
N GLU A 64 -23.26 1.34 -4.26
CA GLU A 64 -22.48 2.15 -5.20
C GLU A 64 -21.55 3.09 -4.41
N CYS A 65 -20.25 2.80 -4.45
CA CYS A 65 -19.28 3.60 -3.74
C CYS A 65 -18.89 4.79 -4.61
N GLU A 66 -19.20 6.00 -4.16
CA GLU A 66 -18.55 7.21 -4.66
C GLU A 66 -17.08 7.18 -4.21
N HIS A 67 -16.23 6.57 -5.05
CA HIS A 67 -14.82 6.36 -4.75
C HIS A 67 -14.12 7.70 -4.51
N LYS A 68 -13.68 7.91 -3.27
CA LYS A 68 -12.74 8.96 -2.92
C LYS A 68 -11.40 8.31 -2.61
N TYR A 69 -10.57 8.18 -3.65
CA TYR A 69 -9.25 7.57 -3.52
C TYR A 69 -8.28 8.49 -2.77
N GLN A 70 -7.56 7.90 -1.83
CA GLN A 70 -6.41 8.50 -1.16
C GLN A 70 -5.14 7.77 -1.64
N VAL A 71 -4.02 8.49 -1.72
CA VAL A 71 -2.72 7.88 -2.06
C VAL A 71 -2.20 7.16 -0.82
N LEU A 72 -1.99 5.86 -0.93
CA LEU A 72 -1.48 5.01 0.15
C LEU A 72 0.05 4.90 0.11
N ASP A 73 0.60 4.84 -1.10
CA ASP A 73 2.04 4.80 -1.36
C ASP A 73 2.36 5.24 -2.80
N SER A 74 3.57 5.73 -3.03
CA SER A 74 4.08 5.94 -4.38
C SER A 74 5.58 5.68 -4.42
N GLU A 75 6.01 4.88 -5.37
CA GLU A 75 7.39 4.42 -5.52
C GLU A 75 7.88 4.69 -6.95
N THR A 76 9.17 5.03 -7.09
CA THR A 76 9.81 5.08 -8.41
C THR A 76 10.34 3.69 -8.73
N ILE A 77 9.76 3.06 -9.75
CA ILE A 77 10.12 1.70 -10.16
C ILE A 77 11.45 1.71 -10.92
N SER A 78 11.62 2.64 -11.86
CA SER A 78 12.85 2.76 -12.63
C SER A 78 13.09 4.19 -13.10
N SER A 79 14.36 4.54 -13.29
CA SER A 79 14.76 5.84 -13.83
C SER A 79 15.96 5.66 -14.77
N TYR A 80 15.82 6.14 -15.99
CA TYR A 80 16.87 6.17 -17.00
C TYR A 80 17.18 7.62 -17.36
N ALA A 81 18.47 7.94 -17.42
CA ALA A 81 18.96 9.26 -17.81
C ALA A 81 19.97 9.09 -18.95
N ASP A 82 19.64 9.64 -20.11
CA ASP A 82 20.53 9.81 -21.26
C ASP A 82 20.82 11.30 -21.46
N VAL A 83 21.83 11.64 -22.28
CA VAL A 83 22.22 13.03 -22.55
C VAL A 83 21.01 13.81 -23.11
N GLY A 84 20.32 14.55 -22.23
CA GLY A 84 19.14 15.37 -22.53
C GLY A 84 17.77 14.72 -22.32
N ARG A 85 17.66 13.43 -21.95
CA ARG A 85 16.37 12.73 -21.79
C ARG A 85 16.32 11.93 -20.50
N THR A 86 15.30 12.19 -19.68
CA THR A 86 15.04 11.42 -18.45
C THR A 86 13.70 10.72 -18.55
N SER A 87 13.71 9.39 -18.43
CA SER A 87 12.50 8.56 -18.37
C SER A 87 12.37 7.97 -16.98
N GLN A 88 11.23 8.16 -16.33
CA GLN A 88 10.94 7.59 -15.02
C GLN A 88 9.66 6.77 -15.08
N GLU A 89 9.67 5.58 -14.48
CA GLU A 89 8.45 4.81 -14.23
C GLU A 89 8.10 4.93 -12.75
N VAL A 90 6.89 5.39 -12.46
CA VAL A 90 6.38 5.59 -11.10
C VAL A 90 5.13 4.73 -10.92
N SER A 91 5.03 3.98 -9.81
CA SER A 91 3.78 3.39 -9.34
C SER A 91 3.18 4.22 -8.22
N ALA A 92 1.86 4.31 -8.22
CA ALA A 92 1.08 4.87 -7.13
C ALA A 92 -0.02 3.87 -6.73
N ILE A 93 -0.19 3.71 -5.43
CA ILE A 93 -1.20 2.85 -4.83
C ILE A 93 -2.28 3.76 -4.27
N PHE A 94 -3.51 3.55 -4.73
CA PHE A 94 -4.70 4.28 -4.33
C PHE A 94 -5.60 3.39 -3.50
N TYR A 95 -6.17 3.96 -2.44
CA TYR A 95 -7.05 3.26 -1.52
C TYR A 95 -8.34 4.06 -1.30
N CYS A 96 -9.47 3.38 -1.35
CA CYS A 96 -10.75 3.95 -0.97
C CYS A 96 -11.24 3.34 0.34
N GLU A 97 -11.28 4.11 1.42
CA GLU A 97 -11.70 3.62 2.75
C GLU A 97 -13.16 3.17 2.80
N LYS A 98 -14.02 3.76 1.96
CA LYS A 98 -15.45 3.44 1.95
C LYS A 98 -15.75 2.02 1.48
N CYS A 99 -15.03 1.53 0.48
CA CYS A 99 -15.26 0.22 -0.14
C CYS A 99 -14.04 -0.72 -0.03
N LEU A 100 -12.94 -0.23 0.55
CA LEU A 100 -11.70 -0.96 0.71
C LEU A 100 -11.07 -1.40 -0.62
N ASP A 101 -11.43 -0.68 -1.69
CA ASP A 101 -10.84 -0.87 -3.02
C ASP A 101 -9.41 -0.34 -3.04
N ILE A 102 -8.50 -1.15 -3.57
CA ILE A 102 -7.11 -0.78 -3.81
C ILE A 102 -6.83 -0.84 -5.30
N ARG A 103 -6.27 0.24 -5.85
CA ARG A 103 -5.81 0.32 -7.24
C ARG A 103 -4.33 0.64 -7.30
N CYS A 104 -3.62 -0.07 -8.17
CA CYS A 104 -2.25 0.27 -8.51
C CYS A 104 -2.23 0.89 -9.91
N GLN A 105 -1.65 2.08 -10.04
CA GLN A 105 -1.42 2.72 -11.33
C GLN A 105 0.07 2.86 -11.58
N LYS A 106 0.51 2.53 -12.79
CA LYS A 106 1.88 2.77 -13.26
C LYS A 106 1.85 3.87 -14.31
N ARG A 107 2.81 4.79 -14.25
CA ARG A 107 2.94 5.88 -15.23
C ARG A 107 4.40 6.09 -15.61
N GLY A 108 4.66 6.10 -16.91
CA GLY A 108 5.89 6.62 -17.50
C GLY A 108 5.85 8.15 -17.53
N VAL A 109 6.89 8.79 -17.01
CA VAL A 109 7.13 10.22 -17.07
C VAL A 109 8.39 10.45 -17.90
N GLU A 110 8.22 11.04 -19.07
CA GLU A 110 9.32 11.44 -19.94
C GLU A 110 9.51 12.96 -19.82
N LYS A 111 10.74 13.38 -19.51
CA LYS A 111 11.12 14.80 -19.48
C LYS A 111 12.15 15.06 -20.58
N TRP A 112 11.90 16.11 -21.35
CA TRP A 112 12.79 16.64 -22.39
C TRP A 112 13.43 17.92 -21.84
N GLY A 113 14.77 17.95 -21.83
CA GLY A 113 15.58 19.10 -21.40
C GLY A 113 15.89 20.06 -22.53
#